data_AF-A0A379TUS5-F1
#
_entry.id   AF-A0A379TUS5-F1
#
_cell.length_a   1.000
_cell.length_b   1.000
_cell.length_c   1.000
_cell.angle_alpha   90.00
_cell.angle_beta   90.00
_cell.angle_gamma   90.00
#
_symmetry.space_group_name_H-M   'P 1'
#
loop_
_entity.id
_entity.type
_entity.pdbx_description
1 polymer ?
#
loop_
_entity_poly.entity_id
_entity_poly.type
_entity_poly.pdbx_seq_one_letter_code
_entity_poly.pdbx_strand_id
1 'polypeptide(L)'
;MIEADAGEIIATFGQFVIGDSLAVGFVVFSIVTVVQFIVITKGSERVAEVAARFSLDGMPGKQMSIDADLKAGIIDADAARERRSVLERESQLYGSFDGAMKFIKGDAIAGIIIIFVNFIGGISVGMTRHGMDLSSALSTYTMLTIGDGLVAQIPALLIAISAGFIVTRVNGDSDNMGRNIMTQLLNNPFVLVVTAILTISMGTLPGFPLPVFVILSVVLSVLFYFKFREAKRSAIKPKTSKGEQPLSIEEKEGTSLGLIGDLDKVSTETVPLILLVPKSRREDLEKAQLADRLRSQFFIDYGVRLPEVLLRDGEGLDDNNIVLLINEIRVEQFTVYFDLMQVVNYSDEVASFGINPTTHQQGSSQYFWVTHEEGEKLRELGYVLRNALDELYHCLAVMLARNVNEYFGIQETKYMLDQLEAKFPDLLKEVLRHATVQRISEVLQRLLANVFPCVI
;
A
#
# COMPACT_ATOMS: atom_id res chain seq x y z
N MET A 1 35.16 28.13 15.33
CA MET A 1 34.76 29.50 14.87
C MET A 1 35.63 30.64 15.39
N ILE A 2 36.17 30.62 16.62
CA ILE A 2 37.01 31.73 17.14
C ILE A 2 38.36 31.86 16.40
N GLU A 3 38.83 30.79 15.73
CA GLU A 3 40.07 30.78 14.94
C GLU A 3 39.82 30.73 13.42
N ALA A 4 38.59 31.00 12.97
CA ALA A 4 38.14 30.76 11.58
C ALA A 4 38.23 29.30 11.09
N ASP A 5 38.53 28.35 11.98
CA ASP A 5 38.42 26.91 11.72
C ASP A 5 37.06 26.40 12.24
N ALA A 6 36.29 25.78 11.35
CA ALA A 6 35.02 25.11 11.64
C ALA A 6 35.08 23.61 11.32
N GLY A 7 36.24 23.09 10.92
CA GLY A 7 36.41 21.74 10.40
C GLY A 7 36.22 21.67 8.88
N GLU A 8 37.04 20.84 8.21
CA GLU A 8 37.08 20.69 6.75
C GLU A 8 35.72 20.33 6.13
N ILE A 9 34.91 19.54 6.85
CA ILE A 9 33.59 19.12 6.36
C ILE A 9 32.63 20.31 6.26
N ILE A 10 32.57 21.16 7.28
CA ILE A 10 31.70 22.35 7.31
C ILE A 10 32.13 23.34 6.21
N ALA A 11 33.43 23.60 6.12
CA ALA A 11 33.97 24.49 5.09
C ALA A 11 33.67 23.98 3.67
N THR A 12 33.78 22.67 3.45
CA THR A 12 33.58 22.10 2.12
C THR A 12 32.11 22.01 1.73
N PHE A 13 31.20 21.71 2.67
CA PHE A 13 29.76 21.82 2.43
C PHE A 13 29.34 23.26 2.11
N GLY A 14 29.87 24.23 2.86
CA GLY A 14 29.63 25.64 2.58
C GLY A 14 30.11 26.05 1.19
N GLN A 15 31.33 25.66 0.82
CA GLN A 15 31.91 25.99 -0.48
C GLN A 15 31.20 25.30 -1.65
N PHE A 16 30.79 24.04 -1.50
CA PHE A 16 30.03 23.30 -2.52
C PHE A 16 28.70 23.98 -2.85
N VAL A 17 28.04 24.56 -1.85
CA VAL A 17 26.71 25.15 -2.00
C VAL A 17 26.73 26.60 -2.49
N ILE A 18 27.74 27.36 -2.09
CA ILE A 18 27.82 28.81 -2.39
C ILE A 18 28.52 29.03 -3.73
N GLY A 19 29.46 28.16 -4.09
CA GLY A 19 30.36 28.39 -5.23
C GLY A 19 31.05 29.75 -5.08
N ASP A 20 31.01 30.56 -6.16
CA ASP A 20 31.61 31.90 -6.18
C ASP A 20 30.61 33.03 -5.93
N SER A 21 29.34 32.73 -5.57
CA SER A 21 28.29 33.76 -5.45
C SER A 21 27.70 33.84 -4.04
N LEU A 22 28.03 34.93 -3.35
CA LEU A 22 27.46 35.28 -2.05
C LEU A 22 25.92 35.32 -2.08
N ALA A 23 25.34 35.80 -3.19
CA ALA A 23 23.89 35.87 -3.36
C ALA A 23 23.24 34.48 -3.40
N VAL A 24 23.86 33.52 -4.10
CA VAL A 24 23.41 32.12 -4.12
C VAL A 24 23.51 31.53 -2.71
N GLY A 25 24.61 31.81 -2.00
CA GLY A 25 24.76 31.42 -0.61
C GLY A 25 23.63 31.91 0.29
N PHE A 26 23.26 33.19 0.22
CA PHE A 26 22.15 33.74 1.00
C PHE A 26 20.79 33.11 0.67
N VAL A 27 20.53 32.81 -0.61
CA VAL A 27 19.29 32.13 -1.01
C VAL A 27 19.25 30.72 -0.43
N VAL A 28 20.32 29.94 -0.58
CA VAL A 28 20.36 28.58 -0.03
C VAL A 28 20.32 28.59 1.49
N PHE A 29 21.05 29.50 2.15
CA PHE A 29 20.94 29.71 3.59
C PHE A 29 19.50 29.93 4.03
N SER A 30 18.80 30.85 3.39
CA SER A 30 17.41 31.18 3.71
C SER A 30 16.49 29.96 3.50
N ILE A 31 16.67 29.21 2.40
CA ILE A 31 15.92 27.99 2.14
C ILE A 31 16.21 26.93 3.21
N VAL A 32 17.48 26.68 3.52
CA VAL A 32 17.94 25.71 4.54
C VAL A 32 17.36 26.06 5.91
N THR A 33 17.45 27.31 6.34
CA THR A 33 16.89 27.77 7.62
C THR A 33 15.36 27.66 7.66
N VAL A 34 14.67 28.05 6.58
CA VAL A 34 13.21 27.96 6.50
C VAL A 34 12.76 26.49 6.48
N VAL A 35 13.41 25.64 5.69
CA VAL A 35 13.12 24.19 5.62
C VAL A 35 13.41 23.55 6.98
N GLN A 36 14.55 23.86 7.60
CA GLN A 36 14.91 23.36 8.92
C GLN A 36 13.84 23.73 9.95
N PHE A 37 13.38 24.98 9.94
CA PHE A 37 12.29 25.40 10.82
C PHE A 37 10.98 24.68 10.47
N ILE A 38 10.48 24.80 9.24
CA ILE A 38 9.15 24.29 8.88
C ILE A 38 9.09 22.77 9.00
N VAL A 39 10.06 22.04 8.45
CA VAL A 39 10.04 20.57 8.43
C VAL A 39 10.19 19.99 9.84
N ILE A 40 11.11 20.50 10.66
CA ILE A 40 11.28 19.97 12.02
C ILE A 40 10.09 20.39 12.89
N THR A 41 9.68 21.66 12.83
CA THR A 41 8.60 22.16 13.68
C THR A 41 7.26 21.53 13.32
N LYS A 42 6.91 21.44 12.03
CA LYS A 42 5.63 20.85 11.57
C LYS A 42 5.67 19.34 11.42
N GLY A 43 6.83 18.74 11.19
CA GLY A 43 7.02 17.30 11.15
C GLY A 43 6.87 16.69 12.53
N SER A 44 7.60 17.23 13.51
CA SER A 44 7.54 16.75 14.90
C SER A 44 6.17 17.01 15.54
N GLU A 45 5.57 18.18 15.32
CA GLU A 45 4.26 18.55 15.89
C GLU A 45 3.14 17.62 15.41
N ARG A 46 3.06 17.32 14.10
CA ARG A 46 2.00 16.43 13.56
C ARG A 46 2.16 14.98 14.02
N VAL A 47 3.39 14.47 14.04
CA VAL A 47 3.65 13.08 14.43
C VAL A 47 3.37 12.88 15.93
N ALA A 48 3.77 13.85 16.77
CA ALA A 48 3.53 13.81 18.21
C ALA A 48 2.05 14.00 18.57
N GLU A 49 1.39 15.00 17.98
CA GLU A 49 -0.01 15.32 18.28
C GLU A 49 -0.93 14.15 17.92
N VAL A 50 -0.80 13.62 16.70
CA VAL A 50 -1.66 12.54 16.21
C VAL A 50 -1.43 11.26 17.02
N ALA A 51 -0.18 10.82 17.18
CA ALA A 51 0.07 9.53 17.80
C ALA A 51 -0.19 9.52 19.31
N ALA A 52 0.24 10.56 20.02
CA ALA A 52 0.00 10.65 21.46
C ALA A 52 -1.49 10.86 21.73
N ARG A 53 -2.17 11.75 21.01
CA ARG A 53 -3.59 12.02 21.25
C ARG A 53 -4.47 10.83 20.91
N PHE A 54 -4.30 10.19 19.75
CA PHE A 54 -5.12 9.02 19.41
C PHE A 54 -4.87 7.83 20.35
N SER A 55 -3.62 7.65 20.82
CA SER A 55 -3.31 6.58 21.78
C SER A 55 -3.85 6.88 23.18
N LEU A 56 -3.72 8.13 23.64
CA LEU A 56 -4.18 8.57 24.97
C LEU A 56 -5.72 8.69 25.06
N ASP A 57 -6.38 9.23 24.03
CA ASP A 57 -7.84 9.35 23.96
C ASP A 57 -8.53 7.98 23.92
N GLY A 58 -7.84 6.94 23.41
CA GLY A 58 -8.32 5.56 23.39
C GLY A 58 -8.14 4.79 24.71
N MET A 59 -7.36 5.31 25.67
CA MET A 59 -7.05 4.59 26.91
C MET A 59 -8.25 4.33 27.83
N PRO A 60 -9.19 5.27 28.04
CA PRO A 60 -10.39 4.99 28.82
C PRO A 60 -11.17 3.81 28.24
N GLY A 61 -11.27 3.70 26.91
CA GLY A 61 -11.92 2.57 26.24
C GLY A 61 -11.20 1.24 26.50
N LYS A 62 -9.86 1.22 26.40
CA LYS A 62 -9.05 0.03 26.72
C LYS A 62 -9.13 -0.37 28.20
N GLN A 63 -9.21 0.61 29.12
CA GLN A 63 -9.41 0.32 30.55
C GLN A 63 -10.80 -0.27 30.80
N MET A 64 -11.83 0.32 30.20
CA MET A 64 -13.20 -0.18 30.30
C MET A 64 -13.36 -1.58 29.70
N SER A 65 -12.66 -1.90 28.61
CA SER A 65 -12.70 -3.25 28.03
C SER A 65 -12.04 -4.29 28.95
N ILE A 66 -10.92 -3.95 29.60
CA ILE A 66 -10.29 -4.84 30.60
C ILE A 66 -11.25 -5.07 31.78
N ASP A 67 -11.94 -4.02 32.23
CA ASP A 67 -12.91 -4.11 33.33
C ASP A 67 -14.16 -4.92 32.96
N ALA A 68 -14.61 -4.80 31.70
CA ALA A 68 -15.70 -5.59 31.15
C ALA A 68 -15.32 -7.07 31.04
N ASP A 69 -14.12 -7.39 30.53
CA ASP A 69 -13.61 -8.76 30.42
C ASP A 69 -13.46 -9.43 31.80
N LEU A 70 -12.98 -8.69 32.80
CA LEU A 70 -12.86 -9.18 34.18
C LEU A 70 -14.24 -9.46 34.79
N LYS A 71 -15.22 -8.58 34.58
CA LYS A 71 -16.60 -8.78 35.04
C LYS A 71 -17.31 -9.93 34.33
N ALA A 72 -16.99 -10.15 33.05
CA ALA A 72 -17.52 -11.24 32.25
C ALA A 72 -16.84 -12.60 32.54
N GLY A 73 -15.77 -12.60 33.36
CA GLY A 73 -15.01 -13.81 33.68
C GLY A 73 -14.15 -14.35 32.54
N ILE A 74 -13.90 -13.54 31.50
CA ILE A 74 -13.04 -13.90 30.35
C ILE A 74 -11.56 -13.89 30.78
N ILE A 75 -11.20 -13.04 31.74
CA ILE A 75 -9.87 -12.92 32.33
C ILE A 75 -9.94 -12.95 33.86
N ASP A 76 -8.86 -13.40 34.50
CA ASP A 76 -8.73 -13.39 35.96
C ASP A 76 -8.14 -12.06 36.49
N ALA A 77 -8.09 -11.92 37.81
CA ALA A 77 -7.62 -10.69 38.46
C ALA A 77 -6.12 -10.41 38.19
N ASP A 78 -5.30 -11.45 38.06
CA ASP A 78 -3.87 -11.32 37.82
C ASP A 78 -3.60 -10.89 36.36
N ALA A 79 -4.30 -11.47 35.38
CA ALA A 79 -4.23 -11.06 33.98
C ALA A 79 -4.79 -9.65 33.77
N ALA A 80 -5.86 -9.27 34.48
CA ALA A 80 -6.38 -7.90 34.44
C ALA A 80 -5.35 -6.90 35.00
N ARG A 81 -4.63 -7.26 36.07
CA ARG A 81 -3.56 -6.42 36.64
C ARG A 81 -2.39 -6.29 35.68
N GLU A 82 -1.97 -7.36 35.03
CA GLU A 82 -0.92 -7.34 34.02
C GLU A 82 -1.30 -6.45 32.82
N ARG A 83 -2.50 -6.64 32.25
CA ARG A 83 -3.00 -5.80 31.14
C ARG A 83 -3.09 -4.33 31.51
N ARG A 84 -3.52 -4.00 32.74
CA ARG A 84 -3.52 -2.62 33.24
C ARG A 84 -2.10 -2.05 33.37
N SER A 85 -1.13 -2.85 33.85
CA SER A 85 0.26 -2.42 33.93
C SER A 85 0.86 -2.16 32.54
N VAL A 86 0.53 -3.00 31.55
CA VAL A 86 0.94 -2.77 30.16
C VAL A 86 0.33 -1.47 29.63
N LEU A 87 -0.96 -1.24 29.88
CA LEU A 87 -1.66 -0.03 29.45
C LEU A 87 -1.12 1.24 30.15
N GLU A 88 -0.71 1.14 31.42
CA GLU A 88 -0.05 2.23 32.16
C GLU A 88 1.34 2.55 31.58
N ARG A 89 2.12 1.54 31.21
CA ARG A 89 3.41 1.75 30.52
C ARG A 89 3.20 2.37 29.14
N GLU A 90 2.18 1.94 28.40
CA GLU A 90 1.80 2.53 27.11
C GLU A 90 1.43 4.03 27.28
N SER A 91 0.62 4.35 28.29
CA SER A 91 0.29 5.73 28.70
C SER A 91 1.53 6.57 28.96
N GLN A 92 2.43 6.07 29.83
CA GLN A 92 3.63 6.78 30.23
C GLN A 92 4.58 6.98 29.05
N LEU A 93 4.70 5.98 28.16
CA LEU A 93 5.49 6.06 26.94
C LEU A 93 4.98 7.20 26.04
N TYR A 94 3.70 7.20 25.67
CA TYR A 94 3.13 8.24 24.81
C TYR A 94 3.11 9.63 25.47
N GLY A 95 2.92 9.70 26.79
CA GLY A 95 3.08 10.95 27.55
C GLY A 95 4.51 11.48 27.55
N SER A 96 5.50 10.60 27.71
CA SER A 96 6.93 10.97 27.60
C SER A 96 7.32 11.39 26.18
N PHE A 97 6.70 10.79 25.16
CA PHE A 97 6.89 11.15 23.75
C PHE A 97 6.35 12.54 23.42
N ASP A 98 5.15 12.91 23.87
CA ASP A 98 4.65 14.28 23.70
C ASP A 98 5.61 15.31 24.32
N GLY A 99 6.19 14.99 25.48
CA GLY A 99 7.26 15.76 26.11
C GLY A 99 8.52 15.85 25.23
N ALA A 100 9.08 14.71 24.82
CA ALA A 100 10.30 14.63 23.99
C ALA A 100 10.16 15.38 22.66
N MET A 101 8.97 15.35 22.05
CA MET A 101 8.72 16.03 20.78
C MET A 101 8.63 17.55 20.93
N LYS A 102 8.15 18.06 22.09
CA LYS A 102 8.26 19.48 22.46
C LYS A 102 9.72 19.91 22.66
N PHE A 103 10.59 19.03 23.16
CA PHE A 103 12.03 19.30 23.25
C PHE A 103 12.68 19.43 21.86
N ILE A 104 12.31 18.59 20.89
CA ILE A 104 12.83 18.67 19.50
C ILE A 104 12.45 20.01 18.83
N LYS A 105 11.25 20.54 19.12
CA LYS A 105 10.85 21.88 18.68
C LYS A 105 11.73 22.97 19.32
N GLY A 106 12.02 22.84 20.62
CA GLY A 106 12.95 23.74 21.32
C GLY A 106 14.37 23.69 20.75
N ASP A 107 14.85 22.50 20.42
CA ASP A 107 16.17 22.27 19.80
C ASP A 107 16.28 22.92 18.42
N ALA A 108 15.23 22.84 17.59
CA ALA A 108 15.20 23.51 16.30
C ALA A 108 15.27 25.04 16.43
N ILE A 109 14.55 25.61 17.40
CA ILE A 109 14.58 27.07 17.68
C ILE A 109 15.97 27.47 18.18
N ALA A 110 16.56 26.70 19.10
CA ALA A 110 17.91 26.93 19.60
C ALA A 110 18.94 26.86 18.47
N GLY A 111 18.82 25.88 17.55
CA GLY A 111 19.68 25.75 16.38
C GLY A 111 19.66 26.98 15.47
N ILE A 112 18.46 27.54 15.21
CA ILE A 112 18.33 28.78 14.42
C ILE A 112 19.00 29.96 15.14
N ILE A 113 18.80 30.09 16.45
CA ILE A 113 19.45 31.13 17.25
C ILE A 113 20.97 31.00 17.19
N ILE A 114 21.50 29.77 17.33
CA ILE A 114 22.94 29.49 17.24
C ILE A 114 23.48 29.90 15.87
N ILE A 115 22.79 29.55 14.78
CA ILE A 115 23.15 29.93 13.42
C ILE A 115 23.23 31.47 13.28
N PHE A 116 22.22 32.21 13.78
CA PHE A 116 22.23 33.68 13.72
C PHE A 116 23.33 34.31 14.57
N VAL A 117 23.57 33.78 15.78
CA VAL A 117 24.64 34.24 16.66
C VAL A 117 26.01 33.97 16.03
N ASN A 118 26.21 32.79 15.46
CA ASN A 118 27.44 32.42 14.75
C ASN A 118 27.67 33.32 13.52
N PHE A 119 26.61 33.66 12.79
CA PHE A 119 26.68 34.54 11.65
C PHE A 119 27.09 35.97 12.04
N ILE A 120 26.33 36.61 12.93
CA ILE A 120 26.57 38.02 13.33
C ILE A 120 27.84 38.13 14.17
N GLY A 121 28.02 37.22 15.12
CA GLY A 121 29.21 37.16 15.98
C GLY A 121 30.47 36.86 15.18
N GLY A 122 30.39 35.96 14.20
CA GLY A 122 31.46 35.65 13.28
C GLY A 122 31.93 36.87 12.48
N ILE A 123 31.00 37.58 11.83
CA ILE A 123 31.31 38.83 11.09
C ILE A 123 31.94 39.87 12.02
N SER A 124 31.35 40.09 13.20
CA SER A 124 31.84 41.07 14.17
C SER A 124 33.27 40.75 14.64
N VAL A 125 33.56 39.49 14.94
CA VAL A 125 34.91 39.03 15.33
C VAL A 125 35.88 39.09 14.15
N GLY A 126 35.45 38.71 12.95
CA GLY A 126 36.22 38.82 11.71
C GLY A 126 36.71 40.24 11.44
N MET A 127 35.82 41.21 11.59
CA MET A 127 36.15 42.63 11.40
C MET A 127 37.01 43.19 12.54
N THR A 128 36.67 42.89 13.80
CA THR A 128 37.32 43.52 14.96
C THR A 128 38.64 42.88 15.37
N ARG A 129 38.76 41.55 15.29
CA ARG A 129 39.96 40.80 15.71
C ARG A 129 40.83 40.35 14.56
N HIS A 130 40.25 39.98 13.42
CA HIS A 130 41.00 39.51 12.25
C HIS A 130 41.27 40.59 11.20
N GLY A 131 40.78 41.82 11.42
CA GLY A 131 41.03 42.96 10.53
C GLY A 131 40.44 42.80 9.13
N MET A 132 39.46 41.91 8.96
CA MET A 132 38.79 41.67 7.68
C MET A 132 37.92 42.86 7.30
N ASP A 133 37.88 43.21 6.02
CA ASP A 133 36.88 44.13 5.51
C ASP A 133 35.48 43.45 5.54
N LEU A 134 34.42 44.27 5.52
CA LEU A 134 33.05 43.78 5.64
C LEU A 134 32.69 42.75 4.55
N SER A 135 33.20 42.91 3.33
CA SER A 135 32.90 42.00 2.22
C SER A 135 33.54 40.63 2.44
N SER A 136 34.82 40.61 2.83
CA SER A 136 35.53 39.37 3.15
C SER A 136 34.93 38.66 4.36
N ALA A 137 34.62 39.41 5.43
CA ALA A 137 33.98 38.86 6.63
C ALA A 137 32.60 38.27 6.30
N LEU A 138 31.78 38.96 5.49
CA LEU A 138 30.51 38.42 5.02
C LEU A 138 30.72 37.13 4.22
N SER A 139 31.65 37.09 3.27
CA SER A 139 31.88 35.89 2.47
C SER A 139 32.29 34.68 3.31
N THR A 140 33.29 34.85 4.18
CA THR A 140 33.80 33.74 4.99
C THR A 140 32.77 33.24 5.99
N TYR A 141 32.16 34.14 6.77
CA TYR A 141 31.25 33.71 7.83
C TYR A 141 29.87 33.31 7.30
N THR A 142 29.40 33.85 6.16
CA THR A 142 28.23 33.28 5.46
C THR A 142 28.50 31.84 5.05
N MET A 143 29.70 31.56 4.52
CA MET A 143 30.09 30.21 4.11
C MET A 143 30.14 29.21 5.25
N LEU A 144 30.79 29.59 6.35
CA LEU A 144 30.88 28.75 7.54
C LEU A 144 29.51 28.52 8.18
N THR A 145 28.66 29.55 8.25
CA THR A 145 27.30 29.43 8.81
C THR A 145 26.40 28.52 7.96
N ILE A 146 26.48 28.58 6.63
CA ILE A 146 25.73 27.68 5.75
C ILE A 146 26.18 26.24 5.91
N GLY A 147 27.51 26.01 5.93
CA GLY A 147 28.07 24.68 6.15
C GLY A 147 27.63 24.08 7.48
N ASP A 148 27.67 24.88 8.56
CA ASP A 148 27.24 24.48 9.90
C ASP A 148 25.73 24.14 9.92
N GLY A 149 24.90 24.98 9.30
CA GLY A 149 23.46 24.74 9.17
C GLY A 149 23.11 23.47 8.41
N LEU A 150 23.86 23.14 7.34
CA LEU A 150 23.69 21.90 6.58
C LEU A 150 24.14 20.67 7.36
N VAL A 151 25.27 20.73 8.06
CA VAL A 151 25.76 19.62 8.88
C VAL A 151 24.83 19.35 10.06
N ALA A 152 24.29 20.40 10.70
CA ALA A 152 23.32 20.31 11.77
C ALA A 152 21.99 19.63 11.36
N GLN A 153 21.69 19.53 10.05
CA GLN A 153 20.50 18.82 9.57
C GLN A 153 20.64 17.30 9.66
N ILE A 154 21.85 16.74 9.59
CA ILE A 154 22.04 15.29 9.60
C ILE A 154 21.54 14.69 10.93
N PRO A 155 21.95 15.18 12.12
CA PRO A 155 21.40 14.71 13.39
C PRO A 155 19.89 14.97 13.52
N ALA A 156 19.41 16.14 13.10
CA ALA A 156 18.00 16.50 13.20
C ALA A 156 17.09 15.57 12.38
N LEU A 157 17.53 15.21 11.17
CA LEU A 157 16.83 14.24 10.31
C LEU A 157 16.82 12.85 10.96
N LEU A 158 17.95 12.40 11.51
CA LEU A 158 18.03 11.11 12.21
C LEU A 158 17.11 11.04 13.43
N ILE A 159 17.02 12.13 14.21
CA ILE A 159 16.11 12.24 15.34
C ILE A 159 14.65 12.18 14.86
N ALA A 160 14.29 12.94 13.81
CA ALA A 160 12.94 12.94 13.26
C ALA A 160 12.51 11.58 12.70
N ILE A 161 13.40 10.91 11.96
CA ILE A 161 13.16 9.56 11.43
C ILE A 161 13.02 8.55 12.59
N SER A 162 13.88 8.62 13.60
CA SER A 162 13.82 7.74 14.77
C SER A 162 12.52 7.92 15.55
N ALA A 163 12.10 9.17 15.78
CA ALA A 163 10.82 9.48 16.41
C ALA A 163 9.64 8.96 15.57
N GLY A 164 9.67 9.18 14.25
CA GLY A 164 8.66 8.67 13.33
C GLY A 164 8.54 7.14 13.35
N PHE A 165 9.66 6.42 13.39
CA PHE A 165 9.66 4.96 13.50
C PHE A 165 9.09 4.48 14.84
N ILE A 166 9.46 5.11 15.95
CA ILE A 166 8.94 4.72 17.27
C ILE A 166 7.42 4.95 17.35
N VAL A 167 6.94 6.05 16.77
CA VAL A 167 5.52 6.42 16.77
C VAL A 167 4.66 5.52 15.88
N THR A 168 5.19 5.06 14.75
CA THR A 168 4.39 4.32 13.75
C THR A 168 4.25 2.83 14.05
N ARG A 169 4.88 2.31 15.12
CA ARG A 169 4.78 0.88 15.47
C ARG A 169 4.02 0.68 16.78
N VAL A 170 2.78 0.22 16.64
CA VAL A 170 1.90 -0.19 17.75
C VAL A 170 2.25 -1.64 18.15
N ASN A 171 2.62 -1.83 19.41
CA ASN A 171 2.68 -3.05 20.23
C ASN A 171 3.01 -4.41 19.57
N GLY A 172 4.01 -5.10 20.12
CA GLY A 172 4.13 -6.56 19.96
C GLY A 172 5.56 -7.08 19.86
N ASP A 173 6.41 -6.75 20.84
CA ASP A 173 7.38 -7.68 21.43
C ASP A 173 8.23 -6.91 22.43
N SER A 174 8.61 -7.57 23.52
CA SER A 174 9.57 -7.09 24.52
C SER A 174 11.00 -6.96 23.98
N ASP A 175 11.19 -7.07 22.67
CA ASP A 175 12.48 -7.13 22.03
C ASP A 175 12.98 -5.73 21.62
N ASN A 176 14.29 -5.55 21.61
CA ASN A 176 14.92 -4.27 21.33
C ASN A 176 14.59 -3.78 19.91
N MET A 177 13.63 -2.87 19.79
CA MET A 177 13.18 -2.29 18.51
C MET A 177 14.34 -1.83 17.62
N GLY A 178 15.33 -1.15 18.20
CA GLY A 178 16.53 -0.71 17.47
C GLY A 178 17.33 -1.88 16.89
N ARG A 179 17.39 -3.02 17.60
CA ARG A 179 18.05 -4.24 17.12
C ARG A 179 17.27 -4.86 15.96
N ASN A 180 15.95 -4.89 16.03
CA ASN A 180 15.12 -5.45 14.95
C ASN A 180 15.16 -4.59 13.68
N ILE A 181 15.13 -3.26 13.82
CA ILE A 181 15.30 -2.33 12.68
C ILE A 181 16.69 -2.49 12.07
N MET A 182 17.74 -2.49 12.91
CA MET A 182 19.11 -2.68 12.43
C MET A 182 19.26 -4.03 11.72
N THR A 183 18.64 -5.08 12.25
CA THR A 183 18.67 -6.42 11.64
C THR A 183 17.93 -6.45 10.31
N GLN A 184 16.79 -5.76 10.17
CA GLN A 184 16.05 -5.67 8.92
C GLN A 184 16.81 -4.88 7.84
N LEU A 185 17.40 -3.73 8.21
CA LEU A 185 18.21 -2.92 7.29
C LEU A 185 19.47 -3.67 6.84
N LEU A 186 20.19 -4.32 7.77
CA LEU A 186 21.40 -5.09 7.48
C LEU A 186 21.11 -6.43 6.78
N ASN A 187 19.90 -6.98 6.88
CA ASN A 187 19.52 -8.19 6.16
C ASN A 187 19.01 -7.90 4.74
N ASN A 188 18.72 -6.64 4.39
CA ASN A 188 18.29 -6.28 3.04
C ASN A 188 19.51 -6.06 2.12
N PRO A 189 19.78 -6.96 1.15
CA PRO A 189 20.95 -6.86 0.30
C PRO A 189 20.95 -5.61 -0.59
N PHE A 190 19.78 -5.14 -1.02
CA PHE A 190 19.66 -3.93 -1.83
C PHE A 190 20.07 -2.69 -1.03
N VAL A 191 19.61 -2.58 0.22
CA VAL A 191 19.96 -1.47 1.11
C VAL A 191 21.47 -1.42 1.38
N LEU A 192 22.11 -2.57 1.62
CA LEU A 192 23.56 -2.63 1.84
C LEU A 192 24.37 -2.15 0.63
N VAL A 193 24.01 -2.59 -0.58
CA VAL A 193 24.72 -2.21 -1.81
C VAL A 193 24.55 -0.73 -2.11
N VAL A 194 23.32 -0.21 -2.04
CA VAL A 194 23.05 1.22 -2.26
C VAL A 194 23.82 2.07 -1.24
N THR A 195 23.80 1.68 0.04
CA THR A 195 24.51 2.42 1.10
C THR A 195 26.02 2.39 0.89
N ALA A 196 26.60 1.25 0.48
CA ALA A 196 28.03 1.14 0.21
C ALA A 196 28.48 2.03 -0.97
N ILE A 197 27.69 2.07 -2.05
CA ILE A 197 27.93 2.92 -3.23
C ILE A 197 27.82 4.41 -2.87
N LEU A 198 26.80 4.76 -2.08
CA LEU A 198 26.56 6.15 -1.68
C LEU A 198 27.65 6.63 -0.72
N THR A 199 28.08 5.77 0.21
CA THR A 199 29.18 6.05 1.14
C THR A 199 30.51 6.29 0.42
N ILE A 200 30.87 5.46 -0.57
CA ILE A 200 32.11 5.68 -1.33
C ILE A 200 32.02 6.93 -2.20
N SER A 201 30.86 7.21 -2.80
CA SER A 201 30.63 8.41 -3.61
C SER A 201 30.70 9.69 -2.77
N MET A 202 30.31 9.63 -1.51
CA MET A 202 30.42 10.75 -0.57
C MET A 202 31.89 10.99 -0.17
N GLY A 203 32.68 9.92 -0.04
CA GLY A 203 34.12 10.01 0.23
C GLY A 203 34.96 10.57 -0.92
N THR A 204 34.44 10.60 -2.16
CA THR A 204 35.12 11.25 -3.31
C THR A 204 34.87 12.74 -3.38
N LEU A 205 33.97 13.28 -2.56
CA LEU A 205 33.79 14.72 -2.44
C LEU A 205 35.03 15.34 -1.78
N PRO A 206 35.52 16.49 -2.29
CA PRO A 206 36.65 17.18 -1.68
C PRO A 206 36.35 17.51 -0.21
N GLY A 207 37.37 17.53 0.65
CA GLY A 207 37.22 17.86 2.08
C GLY A 207 36.62 16.77 2.98
N PHE A 208 36.23 15.61 2.43
CA PHE A 208 35.86 14.45 3.22
C PHE A 208 37.04 13.49 3.42
N PRO A 209 37.18 12.87 4.61
CA PRO A 209 38.25 11.91 4.87
C PRO A 209 38.01 10.60 4.11
N LEU A 210 38.45 10.53 2.84
CA LEU A 210 38.31 9.38 1.96
C LEU A 210 38.66 8.02 2.62
N PRO A 211 39.74 7.88 3.42
CA PRO A 211 40.04 6.62 4.10
C PRO A 211 38.91 6.12 5.00
N VAL A 212 38.19 7.01 5.70
CA VAL A 212 37.09 6.64 6.60
C VAL A 212 35.90 6.10 5.80
N PHE A 213 35.52 6.78 4.72
CA PHE A 213 34.41 6.37 3.85
C PHE A 213 34.72 5.09 3.07
N VAL A 214 35.96 4.90 2.63
CA VAL A 214 36.43 3.65 2.01
C VAL A 214 36.32 2.48 2.99
N ILE A 215 36.81 2.63 4.22
CA ILE A 215 36.72 1.58 5.25
C ILE A 215 35.24 1.22 5.51
N LEU A 216 34.37 2.22 5.65
CA LEU A 216 32.95 1.99 5.91
C LEU A 216 32.26 1.27 4.73
N SER A 217 32.56 1.68 3.49
CA SER A 217 32.02 1.04 2.28
C SER A 217 32.51 -0.41 2.13
N VAL A 218 33.78 -0.68 2.47
CA VAL A 218 34.34 -2.05 2.49
C VAL A 218 33.62 -2.91 3.53
N VAL A 219 33.39 -2.41 4.74
CA VAL A 219 32.66 -3.16 5.79
C VAL A 219 31.25 -3.52 5.32
N LEU A 220 30.52 -2.58 4.73
CA LEU A 220 29.17 -2.82 4.20
C LEU A 220 29.18 -3.84 3.05
N SER A 221 30.16 -3.74 2.14
CA SER A 221 30.32 -4.67 1.02
C SER A 221 30.67 -6.09 1.48
N VAL A 222 31.49 -6.22 2.52
CA VAL A 222 31.83 -7.50 3.16
C VAL A 222 30.59 -8.12 3.82
N LEU A 223 29.79 -7.33 4.55
CA LEU A 223 28.54 -7.78 5.14
C LEU A 223 27.56 -8.28 4.07
N PHE A 224 27.42 -7.55 2.95
CA PHE A 224 26.62 -7.99 1.81
C PHE A 224 27.10 -9.34 1.26
N TYR A 225 28.42 -9.51 1.07
CA TYR A 225 28.99 -10.75 0.56
C TYR A 225 28.67 -11.96 1.47
N PHE A 226 28.78 -11.80 2.79
CA PHE A 226 28.43 -12.86 3.74
C PHE A 226 26.94 -13.22 3.68
N LYS A 227 26.05 -12.22 3.64
CA LYS A 227 24.59 -12.43 3.58
C LYS A 227 24.13 -13.05 2.27
N PHE A 228 24.69 -12.60 1.14
CA PHE A 228 24.42 -13.17 -0.17
C PHE A 228 24.87 -14.65 -0.26
N ARG A 229 26.02 -14.97 0.34
CA ARG A 229 26.51 -16.35 0.42
C ARG A 229 25.64 -17.24 1.30
N GLU A 230 25.13 -16.72 2.42
CA GLU A 230 24.22 -17.43 3.32
C GLU A 230 22.88 -17.75 2.63
N ALA A 231 22.31 -16.79 1.90
CA ALA A 231 21.10 -16.98 1.11
C ALA A 231 21.28 -18.08 0.04
N LYS A 232 22.40 -18.08 -0.70
CA LYS A 232 22.74 -19.15 -1.66
C LYS A 232 22.95 -20.51 -0.98
N ARG A 233 23.53 -20.55 0.23
CA ARG A 233 23.82 -21.81 0.94
C ARG A 233 22.56 -22.44 1.54
N SER A 234 21.58 -21.63 1.92
CA SER A 234 20.26 -22.08 2.36
C SER A 234 19.40 -22.63 1.20
N ALA A 235 19.62 -22.15 -0.02
CA ALA A 235 18.99 -22.70 -1.23
C ALA A 235 19.60 -24.06 -1.69
N ILE A 236 20.80 -24.41 -1.22
CA ILE A 236 21.55 -25.61 -1.65
C ILE A 236 21.48 -26.75 -0.61
N LYS A 237 20.86 -26.55 0.57
CA LYS A 237 20.63 -27.65 1.51
C LYS A 237 19.45 -28.51 1.03
N PRO A 238 19.63 -29.83 0.82
CA PRO A 238 18.57 -30.69 0.33
C PRO A 238 17.53 -30.91 1.43
N LYS A 239 16.28 -30.54 1.16
CA LYS A 239 15.12 -31.11 1.87
C LYS A 239 15.05 -32.59 1.48
N THR A 240 15.60 -33.47 2.32
CA THR A 240 15.25 -34.89 2.31
C THR A 240 13.79 -35.06 2.72
N SER A 241 12.89 -35.23 1.74
CA SER A 241 11.75 -36.16 1.79
C SER A 241 10.98 -36.13 0.47
N LYS A 242 11.30 -37.13 -0.37
CA LYS A 242 10.48 -37.91 -1.32
C LYS A 242 9.32 -37.27 -2.13
N GLY A 243 9.50 -37.38 -3.46
CA GLY A 243 8.47 -37.61 -4.51
C GLY A 243 7.76 -36.35 -5.01
N GLU A 244 7.68 -35.99 -6.28
CA GLU A 244 7.95 -36.64 -7.58
C GLU A 244 8.37 -35.55 -8.60
N GLN A 245 8.95 -36.00 -9.72
CA GLN A 245 9.70 -35.22 -10.73
C GLN A 245 8.90 -34.07 -11.39
N PRO A 246 9.59 -33.02 -11.87
CA PRO A 246 9.22 -32.32 -13.09
C PRO A 246 10.10 -32.76 -14.26
N LEU A 247 9.45 -33.20 -15.33
CA LEU A 247 10.04 -33.27 -16.66
C LEU A 247 10.31 -31.86 -17.18
N SER A 248 11.49 -31.76 -17.77
CA SER A 248 12.09 -30.66 -18.53
C SER A 248 11.19 -30.06 -19.62
N ILE A 249 11.24 -28.72 -19.79
CA ILE A 249 11.23 -28.07 -21.11
C ILE A 249 12.25 -26.92 -21.10
N GLU A 250 13.02 -26.90 -22.19
CA GLU A 250 14.20 -26.10 -22.52
C GLU A 250 13.93 -24.60 -22.70
N GLU A 251 14.95 -23.81 -22.38
CA GLU A 251 15.16 -22.44 -22.86
C GLU A 251 15.32 -22.41 -24.38
N LYS A 252 14.60 -21.49 -25.04
CA LYS A 252 15.08 -20.81 -26.24
C LYS A 252 14.93 -19.30 -26.08
N GLU A 253 16.06 -18.63 -26.02
CA GLU A 253 16.19 -17.19 -26.16
C GLU A 253 15.90 -16.73 -27.61
N GLY A 254 15.29 -15.54 -27.72
CA GLY A 254 15.65 -14.56 -28.73
C GLY A 254 14.66 -14.34 -29.87
N THR A 255 13.73 -13.40 -29.71
CA THR A 255 13.71 -12.16 -30.51
C THR A 255 12.70 -11.14 -29.99
N SER A 256 13.05 -9.89 -30.25
CA SER A 256 12.57 -8.63 -29.71
C SER A 256 11.20 -8.15 -30.22
N LEU A 257 10.60 -7.30 -29.37
CA LEU A 257 9.54 -6.30 -29.58
C LEU A 257 8.08 -6.76 -29.47
N GLY A 258 7.45 -6.27 -28.39
CA GLY A 258 6.08 -5.77 -28.47
C GLY A 258 5.15 -6.24 -27.35
N LEU A 259 4.98 -5.38 -26.34
CA LEU A 259 3.86 -5.35 -25.39
C LEU A 259 3.79 -6.53 -24.41
N ILE A 260 4.28 -6.33 -23.19
CA ILE A 260 3.82 -7.12 -22.05
C ILE A 260 2.94 -6.23 -21.19
N GLY A 261 1.67 -6.60 -21.19
CA GLY A 261 0.58 -6.04 -20.42
C GLY A 261 0.90 -6.08 -18.94
N ASP A 262 1.13 -4.90 -18.42
CA ASP A 262 1.18 -4.58 -17.01
C ASP A 262 -0.22 -4.84 -16.43
N LEU A 263 -0.44 -6.00 -15.78
CA LEU A 263 -1.62 -6.26 -14.93
C LEU A 263 -1.52 -7.47 -13.97
N ASP A 264 -0.54 -8.39 -14.08
CA ASP A 264 -0.53 -9.65 -13.31
C ASP A 264 0.51 -9.76 -12.17
N LYS A 265 0.82 -8.67 -11.45
CA LYS A 265 1.72 -8.74 -10.27
C LYS A 265 1.10 -8.23 -8.98
N VAL A 266 -0.12 -8.66 -8.70
CA VAL A 266 -0.58 -8.88 -7.33
C VAL A 266 -1.10 -10.32 -7.27
N SER A 267 -0.20 -11.26 -7.00
CA SER A 267 -0.56 -12.64 -6.71
C SER A 267 -1.29 -12.69 -5.36
N THR A 268 -2.62 -12.59 -5.39
CA THR A 268 -3.47 -13.04 -4.28
C THR A 268 -3.37 -14.55 -4.21
N GLU A 269 -2.88 -15.10 -3.09
CA GLU A 269 -2.68 -16.54 -2.87
C GLU A 269 -4.01 -17.35 -2.81
N THR A 270 -5.15 -16.70 -3.06
CA THR A 270 -6.48 -17.29 -3.13
C THR A 270 -7.13 -16.90 -4.44
N VAL A 271 -7.62 -17.87 -5.20
CA VAL A 271 -8.45 -17.63 -6.39
C VAL A 271 -9.85 -17.27 -5.88
N PRO A 272 -10.30 -16.00 -5.97
CA PRO A 272 -11.52 -15.60 -5.29
C PRO A 272 -12.76 -16.10 -6.01
N LEU A 273 -12.70 -16.30 -7.34
CA LEU A 273 -13.85 -16.64 -8.18
C LEU A 273 -13.54 -17.84 -9.08
N ILE A 274 -14.35 -18.90 -8.96
CA ILE A 274 -14.26 -20.10 -9.79
C ILE A 274 -15.64 -20.41 -10.35
N LEU A 275 -15.69 -20.69 -11.65
CA LEU A 275 -16.86 -21.23 -12.32
C LEU A 275 -16.60 -22.71 -12.66
N LEU A 276 -17.35 -23.62 -12.04
CA LEU A 276 -17.36 -25.01 -12.46
C LEU A 276 -18.29 -25.16 -13.65
N VAL A 277 -17.72 -25.59 -14.77
CA VAL A 277 -18.42 -25.80 -16.03
C VAL A 277 -18.38 -27.27 -16.45
N PRO A 278 -19.38 -27.76 -17.22
CA PRO A 278 -19.36 -29.12 -17.74
C PRO A 278 -18.17 -29.33 -18.68
N LYS A 279 -17.51 -30.49 -18.59
CA LYS A 279 -16.35 -30.83 -19.44
C LYS A 279 -16.65 -30.74 -20.93
N SER A 280 -17.89 -31.09 -21.31
CA SER A 280 -18.40 -31.04 -22.68
C SER A 280 -18.40 -29.62 -23.28
N ARG A 281 -18.60 -28.59 -22.45
CA ARG A 281 -18.75 -27.20 -22.89
C ARG A 281 -17.58 -26.28 -22.50
N ARG A 282 -16.58 -26.79 -21.78
CA ARG A 282 -15.43 -25.99 -21.29
C ARG A 282 -14.71 -25.25 -22.43
N GLU A 283 -14.33 -25.97 -23.48
CA GLU A 283 -13.61 -25.37 -24.61
C GLU A 283 -14.42 -24.28 -25.32
N ASP A 284 -15.72 -24.46 -25.45
CA ASP A 284 -16.59 -23.49 -26.12
C ASP A 284 -16.75 -22.21 -25.29
N LEU A 285 -16.84 -22.36 -23.96
CA LEU A 285 -16.89 -21.22 -23.03
C LEU A 285 -15.56 -20.46 -22.93
N GLU A 286 -14.44 -21.18 -23.02
CA GLU A 286 -13.10 -20.58 -23.12
C GLU A 286 -12.93 -19.83 -24.45
N LYS A 287 -13.33 -20.43 -25.59
CA LYS A 287 -13.32 -19.75 -26.90
C LYS A 287 -14.22 -18.53 -26.93
N ALA A 288 -15.36 -18.57 -26.23
CA ALA A 288 -16.27 -17.44 -26.07
C ALA A 288 -15.74 -16.36 -25.11
N GLN A 289 -14.59 -16.58 -24.48
CA GLN A 289 -13.97 -15.68 -23.51
C GLN A 289 -14.92 -15.30 -22.36
N LEU A 290 -15.69 -16.28 -21.86
CA LEU A 290 -16.72 -16.04 -20.84
C LEU A 290 -16.19 -15.29 -19.61
N ALA A 291 -15.01 -15.69 -19.11
CA ALA A 291 -14.39 -15.08 -17.94
C ALA A 291 -14.07 -13.59 -18.16
N ASP A 292 -13.44 -13.25 -19.29
CA ASP A 292 -13.09 -11.86 -19.61
C ASP A 292 -14.32 -11.00 -19.88
N ARG A 293 -15.34 -11.57 -20.54
CA ARG A 293 -16.62 -10.90 -20.77
C ARG A 293 -17.33 -10.60 -19.46
N LEU A 294 -17.41 -11.58 -18.55
CA LEU A 294 -17.99 -11.40 -17.22
C LEU A 294 -17.28 -10.26 -16.47
N ARG A 295 -15.94 -10.26 -16.43
CA ARG A 295 -15.16 -9.22 -15.75
C ARG A 295 -15.39 -7.83 -16.36
N SER A 296 -15.39 -7.75 -17.69
CA SER A 296 -15.55 -6.47 -18.41
C SER A 296 -16.95 -5.91 -18.25
N GLN A 297 -17.98 -6.75 -18.44
CA GLN A 297 -19.37 -6.35 -18.33
C GLN A 297 -19.72 -5.96 -16.90
N PHE A 298 -19.25 -6.72 -15.90
CA PHE A 298 -19.46 -6.38 -14.49
C PHE A 298 -18.81 -5.05 -14.11
N PHE A 299 -17.63 -4.75 -14.67
CA PHE A 299 -17.00 -3.45 -14.46
C PHE A 299 -17.80 -2.29 -15.08
N ILE A 300 -18.41 -2.50 -16.25
CA ILE A 300 -19.26 -1.49 -16.91
C ILE A 300 -20.53 -1.26 -16.10
N ASP A 301 -21.19 -2.33 -15.66
CA ASP A 301 -22.50 -2.26 -15.02
C ASP A 301 -22.40 -1.81 -13.55
N TYR A 302 -21.37 -2.24 -12.81
CA TYR A 302 -21.23 -2.00 -11.37
C TYR A 302 -20.04 -1.11 -10.99
N GLY A 303 -19.14 -0.78 -11.92
CA GLY A 303 -17.96 0.06 -11.64
C GLY A 303 -16.88 -0.61 -10.80
N VAL A 304 -16.98 -1.92 -10.56
CA VAL A 304 -16.07 -2.70 -9.71
C VAL A 304 -15.31 -3.71 -10.55
N ARG A 305 -14.00 -3.80 -10.34
CA ARG A 305 -13.16 -4.79 -11.02
C ARG A 305 -13.27 -6.13 -10.28
N LEU A 306 -13.73 -7.14 -11.00
CA LEU A 306 -13.68 -8.51 -10.50
C LEU A 306 -12.24 -9.05 -10.53
N PRO A 307 -11.86 -9.88 -9.53
CA PRO A 307 -10.64 -10.66 -9.60
C PRO A 307 -10.67 -11.65 -10.78
N GLU A 308 -9.56 -12.33 -11.01
CA GLU A 308 -9.50 -13.36 -12.05
C GLU A 308 -10.55 -14.44 -11.81
N VAL A 309 -11.31 -14.78 -12.86
CA VAL A 309 -12.36 -15.79 -12.83
C VAL A 309 -11.82 -17.05 -13.49
N LEU A 310 -11.60 -18.11 -12.71
CA LEU A 310 -11.10 -19.37 -13.25
C LEU A 310 -12.25 -20.28 -13.71
N LEU A 311 -12.13 -20.81 -14.93
CA LEU A 311 -12.98 -21.88 -15.43
C LEU A 311 -12.36 -23.23 -15.02
N ARG A 312 -13.07 -23.99 -14.19
CA ARG A 312 -12.67 -25.35 -13.76
C ARG A 312 -13.70 -26.37 -14.20
N ASP A 313 -13.24 -27.60 -14.38
CA ASP A 313 -14.14 -28.71 -14.76
C ASP A 313 -14.95 -29.16 -13.55
N GLY A 314 -16.25 -29.26 -13.75
CA GLY A 314 -17.17 -29.85 -12.81
C GLY A 314 -17.20 -31.38 -12.88
N GLU A 315 -16.82 -32.07 -11.81
CA GLU A 315 -17.04 -33.52 -11.73
C GLU A 315 -18.53 -33.82 -11.48
N GLY A 316 -19.16 -34.58 -12.39
CA GLY A 316 -20.56 -35.01 -12.24
C GLY A 316 -21.61 -33.91 -12.49
N LEU A 317 -21.22 -32.79 -13.12
CA LEU A 317 -22.14 -31.73 -13.53
C LEU A 317 -22.86 -32.09 -14.84
N ASP A 318 -24.16 -31.87 -14.88
CA ASP A 318 -25.00 -31.96 -16.09
C ASP A 318 -24.55 -30.92 -17.13
N ASP A 319 -24.73 -31.20 -18.42
CA ASP A 319 -24.32 -30.33 -19.54
C ASP A 319 -24.92 -28.92 -19.50
N ASN A 320 -25.99 -28.70 -18.74
CA ASN A 320 -26.64 -27.39 -18.59
C ASN A 320 -26.37 -26.73 -17.23
N ASN A 321 -25.61 -27.35 -16.34
CA ASN A 321 -25.39 -26.85 -14.98
C ASN A 321 -24.03 -26.18 -14.84
N ILE A 322 -24.02 -24.98 -14.25
CA ILE A 322 -22.81 -24.23 -13.89
C ILE A 322 -22.86 -23.90 -12.40
N VAL A 323 -21.73 -24.01 -11.72
CA VAL A 323 -21.64 -23.68 -10.29
C VAL A 323 -20.68 -22.54 -10.08
N LEU A 324 -21.12 -21.51 -9.36
CA LEU A 324 -20.25 -20.42 -8.90
C LEU A 324 -19.69 -20.76 -7.52
N LEU A 325 -18.37 -20.66 -7.40
CA LEU A 325 -17.67 -20.73 -6.13
C LEU A 325 -16.97 -19.41 -5.88
N ILE A 326 -17.12 -18.92 -4.65
CA ILE A 326 -16.40 -17.76 -4.14
C ILE A 326 -15.52 -18.25 -3.00
N ASN A 327 -14.21 -17.97 -3.04
CA ASN A 327 -13.24 -18.48 -2.07
C ASN A 327 -13.30 -20.02 -1.90
N GLU A 328 -13.48 -20.74 -3.01
CA GLU A 328 -13.69 -22.21 -3.07
C GLU A 328 -14.95 -22.73 -2.34
N ILE A 329 -15.84 -21.84 -1.88
CA ILE A 329 -17.13 -22.18 -1.29
C ILE A 329 -18.21 -22.07 -2.36
N ARG A 330 -19.00 -23.14 -2.52
CA ARG A 330 -20.15 -23.15 -3.44
C ARG A 330 -21.21 -22.14 -3.01
N VAL A 331 -21.46 -21.15 -3.87
CA VAL A 331 -22.46 -20.10 -3.63
C VAL A 331 -23.80 -20.49 -4.24
N GLU A 332 -23.81 -20.82 -5.54
CA GLU A 332 -25.05 -21.11 -6.26
C GLU A 332 -24.80 -22.03 -7.44
N GLN A 333 -25.83 -22.77 -7.86
CA GLN A 333 -25.84 -23.54 -9.10
C GLN A 333 -26.89 -22.95 -10.04
N PHE A 334 -26.51 -22.72 -11.29
CA PHE A 334 -27.36 -22.22 -12.36
C PHE A 334 -27.61 -23.31 -13.38
N THR A 335 -28.84 -23.41 -13.87
CA THR A 335 -29.19 -24.26 -15.00
C THR A 335 -29.46 -23.38 -16.21
N VAL A 336 -28.59 -23.47 -17.20
CA VAL A 336 -28.59 -22.65 -18.42
C VAL A 336 -28.55 -23.57 -19.63
N TYR A 337 -29.56 -23.45 -20.50
CA TYR A 337 -29.63 -24.21 -21.74
C TYR A 337 -28.96 -23.42 -22.86
N PHE A 338 -27.68 -23.70 -23.12
CA PHE A 338 -26.88 -22.89 -24.06
C PHE A 338 -27.36 -22.93 -25.52
N ASP A 339 -28.10 -23.97 -25.89
CA ASP A 339 -28.62 -24.17 -27.24
C ASP A 339 -30.03 -23.57 -27.43
N LEU A 340 -30.60 -22.97 -26.37
CA LEU A 340 -31.93 -22.38 -26.33
C LEU A 340 -31.86 -20.88 -25.99
N MET A 341 -32.98 -20.20 -26.23
CA MET A 341 -33.19 -18.80 -25.89
C MET A 341 -34.17 -18.70 -24.73
N GLN A 342 -33.88 -17.84 -23.77
CA GLN A 342 -34.79 -17.57 -22.67
C GLN A 342 -35.81 -16.50 -23.07
N VAL A 343 -37.08 -16.72 -22.75
CA VAL A 343 -38.16 -15.74 -22.85
C VAL A 343 -38.27 -14.99 -21.53
N VAL A 344 -37.91 -13.69 -21.52
CA VAL A 344 -37.86 -12.89 -20.29
C VAL A 344 -39.26 -12.46 -19.84
N ASN A 345 -40.12 -12.06 -20.77
CA ASN A 345 -41.49 -11.62 -20.52
C ASN A 345 -42.51 -12.70 -20.93
N TYR A 346 -42.31 -13.94 -20.45
CA TYR A 346 -43.23 -15.03 -20.75
C TYR A 346 -44.66 -14.71 -20.31
N SER A 347 -45.63 -15.06 -21.15
CA SER A 347 -47.05 -15.03 -20.83
C SER A 347 -47.71 -16.35 -21.27
N ASP A 348 -48.81 -16.74 -20.65
CA ASP A 348 -49.53 -17.97 -21.01
C ASP A 348 -50.09 -17.95 -22.45
N GLU A 349 -50.10 -16.78 -23.10
CA GLU A 349 -50.47 -16.64 -24.51
C GLU A 349 -49.46 -17.33 -25.44
N VAL A 350 -48.21 -17.55 -24.99
CA VAL A 350 -47.17 -18.27 -25.75
C VAL A 350 -47.63 -19.68 -26.15
N ALA A 351 -48.33 -20.36 -25.24
CA ALA A 351 -48.89 -21.70 -25.50
C ALA A 351 -49.96 -21.69 -26.62
N SER A 352 -50.64 -20.55 -26.81
CA SER A 352 -51.67 -20.40 -27.86
C SER A 352 -51.06 -20.33 -29.27
N PHE A 353 -49.76 -20.04 -29.39
CA PHE A 353 -49.03 -20.08 -30.66
C PHE A 353 -48.46 -21.47 -30.99
N GLY A 354 -48.75 -22.50 -30.17
CA GLY A 354 -48.27 -23.86 -30.38
C GLY A 354 -46.78 -24.07 -30.02
N ILE A 355 -46.19 -23.14 -29.26
CA ILE A 355 -44.81 -23.21 -28.78
C ILE A 355 -44.83 -23.80 -27.36
N ASN A 356 -44.10 -24.90 -27.16
CA ASN A 356 -43.97 -25.54 -25.85
C ASN A 356 -42.58 -25.27 -25.28
N PRO A 357 -42.42 -24.23 -24.43
CA PRO A 357 -41.12 -23.91 -23.86
C PRO A 357 -40.65 -24.99 -22.88
N THR A 358 -39.34 -25.20 -22.84
CA THR A 358 -38.69 -25.94 -21.77
C THR A 358 -38.71 -25.09 -20.50
N THR A 359 -39.39 -25.58 -19.46
CA THR A 359 -39.55 -24.86 -18.20
C THR A 359 -38.53 -25.35 -17.17
N HIS A 360 -37.81 -24.42 -16.54
CA HIS A 360 -36.94 -24.71 -15.40
C HIS A 360 -37.33 -23.83 -14.21
N GLN A 361 -37.34 -24.41 -13.00
CA GLN A 361 -37.56 -23.65 -11.77
C GLN A 361 -36.25 -23.50 -11.00
N GLN A 362 -35.86 -22.26 -10.73
CA GLN A 362 -34.72 -21.95 -9.88
C GLN A 362 -35.19 -21.05 -8.73
N GLY A 363 -35.19 -21.60 -7.52
CA GLY A 363 -35.75 -20.94 -6.34
C GLY A 363 -37.25 -20.69 -6.50
N SER A 364 -37.67 -19.43 -6.40
CA SER A 364 -39.07 -19.01 -6.56
C SER A 364 -39.43 -18.53 -7.98
N SER A 365 -38.47 -18.52 -8.90
CA SER A 365 -38.65 -18.00 -10.26
C SER A 365 -38.73 -19.12 -11.29
N GLN A 366 -39.62 -18.96 -12.27
CA GLN A 366 -39.77 -19.88 -13.40
C GLN A 366 -39.11 -19.28 -14.65
N TYR A 367 -38.29 -20.09 -15.31
CA TYR A 367 -37.55 -19.73 -16.51
C TYR A 367 -38.08 -20.53 -17.70
N PHE A 368 -38.36 -19.85 -18.81
CA PHE A 368 -38.94 -20.45 -20.01
C PHE A 368 -37.93 -20.35 -21.16
N TRP A 369 -37.58 -21.51 -21.74
CA TRP A 369 -36.59 -21.63 -22.80
C TRP A 369 -37.23 -22.15 -24.09
N VAL A 370 -36.91 -21.54 -25.22
CA VAL A 370 -37.45 -21.90 -26.54
C VAL A 370 -36.29 -22.10 -27.53
N THR A 371 -36.55 -22.84 -28.60
CA THR A 371 -35.55 -23.01 -29.67
C THR A 371 -35.31 -21.67 -30.40
N HIS A 372 -34.19 -21.53 -31.11
CA HIS A 372 -33.91 -20.31 -31.89
C HIS A 372 -35.01 -20.01 -32.92
N GLU A 373 -35.56 -21.03 -33.58
CA GLU A 373 -36.63 -20.87 -34.57
C GLU A 373 -37.94 -20.35 -33.96
N GLU A 374 -38.30 -20.85 -32.78
CA GLU A 374 -39.47 -20.39 -32.02
C GLU A 374 -39.23 -19.00 -31.42
N GLY A 375 -37.99 -18.73 -31.01
CA GLY A 375 -37.56 -17.42 -30.54
C GLY A 375 -37.79 -16.33 -31.58
N GLU A 376 -37.33 -16.50 -32.82
CA GLU A 376 -37.53 -15.46 -33.85
C GLU A 376 -39.03 -15.14 -34.08
N LYS A 377 -39.91 -16.15 -34.03
CA LYS A 377 -41.38 -15.94 -34.11
C LYS A 377 -41.91 -15.14 -32.92
N LEU A 378 -41.44 -15.45 -31.71
CA LEU A 378 -41.83 -14.71 -30.50
C LEU A 378 -41.31 -13.27 -30.51
N ARG A 379 -40.14 -13.03 -31.10
CA ARG A 379 -39.59 -11.68 -31.26
C ARG A 379 -40.46 -10.80 -32.17
N GLU A 380 -40.99 -11.36 -33.26
CA GLU A 380 -41.95 -10.66 -34.13
C GLU A 380 -43.25 -10.28 -33.40
N LEU A 381 -43.64 -11.09 -32.41
CA LEU A 381 -44.82 -10.87 -31.57
C LEU A 381 -44.56 -9.94 -30.38
N GLY A 382 -43.35 -9.37 -30.27
CA GLY A 382 -43.00 -8.39 -29.24
C GLY A 382 -42.47 -8.98 -27.92
N TYR A 383 -42.13 -10.28 -27.88
CA TYR A 383 -41.48 -10.89 -26.72
C TYR A 383 -39.98 -10.54 -26.67
N VAL A 384 -39.48 -10.33 -25.46
CA VAL A 384 -38.07 -10.06 -25.15
C VAL A 384 -37.37 -11.39 -24.92
N LEU A 385 -36.35 -11.64 -25.73
CA LEU A 385 -35.53 -12.85 -25.68
C LEU A 385 -34.13 -12.51 -25.21
N ARG A 386 -33.55 -13.44 -24.45
CA ARG A 386 -32.18 -13.34 -23.95
C ARG A 386 -31.40 -14.60 -24.35
N ASN A 387 -30.16 -14.40 -24.81
CA ASN A 387 -29.27 -15.53 -25.09
C ASN A 387 -28.86 -16.20 -23.79
N ALA A 388 -28.50 -17.48 -23.86
CA ALA A 388 -28.06 -18.24 -22.70
C ALA A 388 -26.84 -17.63 -21.98
N LEU A 389 -25.86 -17.08 -22.71
CA LEU A 389 -24.70 -16.42 -22.11
C LEU A 389 -25.07 -15.10 -21.41
N ASP A 390 -26.00 -14.34 -21.98
CA ASP A 390 -26.48 -13.09 -21.40
C ASP A 390 -27.30 -13.36 -20.13
N GLU A 391 -28.07 -14.45 -20.13
CA GLU A 391 -28.80 -14.89 -18.94
C GLU A 391 -27.87 -15.41 -17.86
N LEU A 392 -26.85 -16.18 -18.24
CA LEU A 392 -25.81 -16.61 -17.31
C LEU A 392 -25.11 -15.41 -16.67
N TYR A 393 -24.77 -14.39 -17.46
CA TYR A 393 -24.20 -13.15 -16.94
C TYR A 393 -25.13 -12.48 -15.94
N HIS A 394 -26.42 -12.34 -16.27
CA HIS A 394 -27.39 -11.72 -15.38
C HIS A 394 -27.49 -12.43 -14.03
N CYS A 395 -27.60 -13.76 -14.05
CA CYS A 395 -27.65 -14.59 -12.85
C CYS A 395 -26.35 -14.49 -12.03
N LEU A 396 -25.19 -14.53 -12.69
CA LEU A 396 -23.89 -14.38 -12.03
C LEU A 396 -23.73 -12.99 -11.41
N ALA A 397 -24.10 -11.94 -12.12
CA ALA A 397 -24.00 -10.56 -11.66
C ALA A 397 -24.82 -10.32 -10.39
N VAL A 398 -26.05 -10.84 -10.32
CA VAL A 398 -26.90 -10.76 -9.12
C VAL A 398 -26.22 -11.46 -7.93
N MET A 399 -25.65 -12.64 -8.14
CA MET A 399 -25.00 -13.39 -7.05
C MET A 399 -23.66 -12.78 -6.64
N LEU A 400 -22.89 -12.23 -7.58
CA LEU A 400 -21.65 -11.51 -7.29
C LEU A 400 -21.93 -10.19 -6.55
N ALA A 401 -22.97 -9.44 -6.92
CA ALA A 401 -23.34 -8.20 -6.23
C ALA A 401 -23.81 -8.47 -4.78
N ARG A 402 -24.59 -9.53 -4.57
CA ARG A 402 -25.01 -9.97 -3.22
C ARG A 402 -23.84 -10.38 -2.32
N ASN A 403 -22.82 -11.00 -2.91
CA ASN A 403 -21.64 -11.50 -2.19
C ASN A 403 -20.42 -10.56 -2.35
N VAL A 404 -20.65 -9.26 -2.57
CA VAL A 404 -19.58 -8.28 -2.81
C VAL A 404 -18.54 -8.23 -1.68
N ASN A 405 -18.96 -8.49 -0.44
CA ASN A 405 -18.10 -8.45 0.74
C ASN A 405 -16.97 -9.49 0.71
N GLU A 406 -17.11 -10.56 -0.08
CA GLU A 406 -16.15 -11.67 -0.14
C GLU A 406 -14.93 -11.36 -1.02
N TYR A 407 -15.06 -10.42 -1.96
CA TYR A 407 -13.99 -10.11 -2.93
C TYR A 407 -13.70 -8.61 -3.08
N PHE A 408 -14.51 -7.72 -2.50
CA PHE A 408 -14.30 -6.28 -2.55
C PHE A 408 -14.13 -5.73 -1.13
N GLY A 409 -12.90 -5.48 -0.70
CA GLY A 409 -12.55 -5.00 0.63
C GLY A 409 -11.76 -3.70 0.62
N ILE A 410 -10.97 -3.53 1.69
CA ILE A 410 -10.18 -2.31 1.91
C ILE A 410 -9.09 -2.15 0.85
N GLN A 411 -8.50 -3.26 0.38
CA GLN A 411 -7.43 -3.23 -0.62
C GLN A 411 -7.96 -2.76 -1.98
N GLU A 412 -9.09 -3.32 -2.42
CA GLU A 412 -9.75 -2.96 -3.68
C GLU A 412 -10.24 -1.52 -3.63
N THR A 413 -10.83 -1.11 -2.50
CA THR A 413 -11.25 0.28 -2.27
C THR A 413 -10.05 1.22 -2.35
N LYS A 414 -8.93 0.89 -1.70
CA LYS A 414 -7.72 1.72 -1.77
C LYS A 414 -7.20 1.83 -3.19
N TYR A 415 -7.11 0.72 -3.92
CA TYR A 415 -6.66 0.72 -5.31
C TYR A 415 -7.55 1.61 -6.21
N MET A 416 -8.87 1.58 -6.00
CA MET A 416 -9.79 2.49 -6.70
C MET A 416 -9.56 3.97 -6.33
N LEU A 417 -9.33 4.26 -5.05
CA LEU A 417 -9.06 5.63 -4.60
C LEU A 417 -7.71 6.15 -5.13
N ASP A 418 -6.67 5.32 -5.18
CA ASP A 418 -5.35 5.67 -5.73
C ASP A 418 -5.46 6.02 -7.24
N GLN A 419 -6.31 5.31 -8.00
CA GLN A 419 -6.60 5.67 -9.40
C GLN A 419 -7.36 7.01 -9.53
N LEU A 420 -8.27 7.29 -8.59
CA LEU A 420 -8.99 8.57 -8.56
C LEU A 420 -8.10 9.73 -8.14
N GLU A 421 -7.09 9.49 -7.29
CA GLU A 421 -6.14 10.52 -6.87
C GLU A 421 -5.42 11.16 -8.06
N ALA A 422 -5.09 10.36 -9.08
CA ALA A 422 -4.45 10.84 -10.30
C ALA A 422 -5.31 11.85 -11.09
N LYS A 423 -6.65 11.78 -10.97
CA LYS A 423 -7.59 12.66 -11.68
C LYS A 423 -8.16 13.77 -10.80
N PHE A 424 -8.41 13.48 -9.51
CA PHE A 424 -9.12 14.35 -8.57
C PHE A 424 -8.45 14.38 -7.19
N PRO A 425 -7.18 14.83 -7.08
CA PRO A 425 -6.41 14.74 -5.84
C PRO A 425 -6.99 15.59 -4.70
N ASP A 426 -7.52 16.78 -5.00
CA ASP A 426 -8.06 17.68 -3.97
C ASP A 426 -9.39 17.19 -3.40
N LEU A 427 -10.25 16.60 -4.24
CA LEU A 427 -11.50 15.98 -3.80
C LEU A 427 -11.20 14.78 -2.90
N LEU A 428 -10.25 13.92 -3.29
CA LEU A 428 -9.88 12.76 -2.48
C LEU A 428 -9.33 13.18 -1.11
N LYS A 429 -8.46 14.20 -1.08
CA LYS A 429 -7.95 14.76 0.19
C LYS A 429 -9.05 15.26 1.10
N GLU A 430 -10.09 15.91 0.56
CA GLU A 430 -11.22 16.38 1.36
C GLU A 430 -12.08 15.21 1.87
N VAL A 431 -12.37 14.23 1.02
CA VAL A 431 -13.12 13.02 1.42
C VAL A 431 -12.40 12.26 2.54
N LEU A 432 -11.07 12.07 2.40
CA LEU A 432 -10.26 11.36 3.39
C LEU A 432 -10.11 12.10 4.73
N ARG A 433 -10.44 13.40 4.81
CA ARG A 433 -10.54 14.12 6.10
C ARG A 433 -11.77 13.73 6.90
N HIS A 434 -12.86 13.33 6.23
CA HIS A 434 -14.15 13.04 6.86
C HIS A 434 -14.46 11.54 6.95
N ALA A 435 -13.89 10.72 6.06
CA ALA A 435 -14.11 9.29 6.02
C ALA A 435 -12.80 8.51 5.84
N THR A 436 -12.62 7.46 6.65
CA THR A 436 -11.50 6.52 6.49
C THR A 436 -11.75 5.62 5.27
N VAL A 437 -10.69 5.03 4.72
CA VAL A 437 -10.78 4.05 3.62
C VAL A 437 -11.71 2.88 3.99
N GLN A 438 -11.67 2.43 5.26
CA GLN A 438 -12.58 1.40 5.76
C GLN A 438 -14.05 1.84 5.67
N ARG A 439 -14.38 3.06 6.11
CA ARG A 439 -15.75 3.57 6.07
C ARG A 439 -16.24 3.76 4.63
N ILE A 440 -15.36 4.18 3.73
CA ILE A 440 -15.64 4.26 2.30
C ILE A 440 -15.92 2.87 1.73
N SER A 441 -15.09 1.87 2.06
CA SER A 441 -15.27 0.47 1.67
C SER A 441 -16.64 -0.06 2.12
N GLU A 442 -17.02 0.16 3.37
CA GLU A 442 -18.32 -0.26 3.90
C GLU A 442 -19.50 0.42 3.17
N VAL A 443 -19.37 1.70 2.84
CA VAL A 443 -20.40 2.43 2.07
C VAL A 443 -20.52 1.87 0.65
N LEU A 444 -19.40 1.65 -0.04
CA LEU A 444 -19.38 1.08 -1.38
C LEU A 444 -19.96 -0.34 -1.40
N GLN A 445 -19.55 -1.19 -0.46
CA GLN A 445 -20.11 -2.54 -0.28
C GLN A 445 -21.63 -2.50 -0.09
N ARG A 446 -22.14 -1.59 0.76
CA ARG A 446 -23.59 -1.44 0.97
C ARG A 446 -24.32 -0.92 -0.26
N LEU A 447 -23.70 -0.01 -1.03
CA LEU A 447 -24.30 0.46 -2.27
C LEU A 447 -24.41 -0.70 -3.26
N LEU A 448 -23.34 -1.44 -3.48
CA LEU A 448 -23.28 -2.58 -4.40
C LEU A 448 -24.22 -3.72 -3.98
N ALA A 449 -24.29 -4.04 -2.69
CA ALA A 449 -25.19 -5.07 -2.16
C ALA A 449 -26.67 -4.70 -2.27
N ASN A 450 -26.99 -3.39 -2.19
CA ASN A 450 -28.37 -2.88 -2.27
C ASN A 450 -28.75 -2.38 -3.68
N VAL A 451 -27.89 -2.56 -4.70
CA VAL A 451 -28.31 -2.35 -6.09
C VAL A 451 -29.34 -3.43 -6.42
N PHE A 452 -30.60 -3.11 -6.18
CA PHE A 452 -31.72 -3.63 -6.95
C PHE A 452 -31.37 -3.54 -8.44
N PRO A 453 -31.80 -4.49 -9.29
CA PRO A 453 -31.64 -4.35 -10.73
C PRO A 453 -32.37 -3.08 -11.17
N CYS A 454 -31.63 -1.97 -11.29
CA CYS A 454 -32.07 -0.79 -12.01
C CYS A 454 -32.02 -1.15 -13.50
N VAL A 455 -33.00 -1.94 -13.93
CA VAL A 455 -33.52 -1.84 -15.27
C VAL A 455 -34.30 -0.52 -15.30
N ILE A 456 -33.77 0.46 -16.02
CA ILE A 456 -34.65 1.35 -16.79
C ILE A 456 -35.10 0.56 -18.00
#